data_AF-A0A5C6CYT2-F1
#
_entry.id   AF-A0A5C6CYT2-F1
#
_cell.length_a   1.000
_cell.length_b   1.000
_cell.length_c   1.000
_cell.angle_alpha   90.00
_cell.angle_beta   90.00
_cell.angle_gamma   90.00
#
_symmetry.space_group_name_H-M   'P 1'
#
loop_
_entity.id
_entity.type
_entity.pdbx_description
1 polymer ?
#
loop_
_entity_poly.entity_id
_entity_poly.type
_entity_poly.pdbx_seq_one_letter_code
_entity_poly.pdbx_strand_id
1 'polypeptide(L)' 'MFKLASTAETHPLATEKALRKAGIQQVSYGLGRRPTHRIIYAVDRGNVVIYRIRAFKQDKIDLGDLD' A
#
# COMPACT_ATOMS: atom_id res chain seq x y z
N MET A 1 -11.14 6.25 13.02
CA MET A 1 -10.95 6.87 11.69
C MET A 1 -9.60 6.42 11.16
N PHE A 2 -9.56 5.71 10.04
CA PHE A 2 -8.29 5.26 9.45
C PHE A 2 -7.53 6.47 8.89
N LYS A 3 -6.32 6.75 9.39
CA LYS A 3 -5.48 7.87 8.94
C LYS A 3 -4.12 7.36 8.51
N LEU A 4 -3.97 7.13 7.21
CA LEU A 4 -2.73 6.68 6.60
C LEU A 4 -1.55 7.61 6.94
N ALA A 5 -1.76 8.93 6.91
CA ALA A 5 -0.72 9.92 7.15
C ALA A 5 -0.03 9.80 8.52
N SER A 6 -0.73 9.33 9.57
CA SER A 6 -0.18 9.22 10.92
C SER A 6 0.40 7.86 11.26
N THR A 7 0.07 6.82 10.49
CA THR A 7 0.46 5.43 10.79
C THR A 7 1.22 4.77 9.65
N ALA A 8 1.56 5.51 8.59
CA ALA A 8 2.20 5.02 7.37
C ALA A 8 3.35 4.05 7.67
N GLU A 9 4.34 4.50 8.43
CA GLU A 9 5.55 3.73 8.75
C GLU A 9 5.31 2.45 9.56
N THR A 10 4.16 2.32 10.23
CA THR A 10 3.83 1.14 11.05
C THR A 10 3.17 0.01 10.27
N HIS A 11 2.77 0.27 9.02
CA HIS A 11 2.13 -0.75 8.20
C HIS A 11 3.16 -1.70 7.59
N PRO A 12 2.74 -2.96 7.31
CA PRO A 12 3.64 -3.94 6.72
C PRO A 12 4.10 -3.52 5.33
N LEU A 13 5.28 -4.03 4.95
CA LEU A 13 5.73 -4.02 3.57
C LEU A 13 4.74 -4.78 2.67
N ALA A 14 4.74 -4.44 1.39
CA ALA A 14 3.96 -5.14 0.37
C ALA A 14 4.28 -6.64 0.36
N THR A 15 3.27 -7.44 0.05
CA THR A 15 3.35 -8.90 0.00
C THR A 15 4.31 -9.40 -1.07
N GLU A 16 4.37 -8.69 -2.18
CA GLU A 16 5.16 -9.02 -3.35
C GLU A 16 6.66 -8.79 -3.08
N LYS A 17 7.48 -9.82 -3.39
CA LYS A 17 8.91 -9.83 -3.04
C LYS A 17 9.67 -8.63 -3.63
N ALA A 18 9.36 -8.25 -4.87
CA ALA A 18 9.99 -7.12 -5.55
C ALA A 18 9.67 -5.79 -4.85
N LEU A 19 8.39 -5.56 -4.56
CA LEU A 19 7.90 -4.39 -3.83
C LEU A 19 8.49 -4.28 -2.42
N ARG A 20 8.53 -5.40 -1.70
CA ARG A 20 9.14 -5.47 -0.38
C ARG A 20 10.62 -5.08 -0.39
N LYS A 21 11.38 -5.53 -1.40
CA LYS A 21 12.80 -5.14 -1.56
C LYS A 21 12.97 -3.65 -1.83
N ALA A 22 12.00 -3.03 -2.48
CA ALA A 22 11.98 -1.59 -2.75
C ALA A 22 11.41 -0.76 -1.59
N GLY A 23 11.13 -1.35 -0.42
CA GLY A 23 10.59 -0.62 0.73
C GLY A 23 9.14 -0.18 0.58
N ILE A 24 8.40 -0.72 -0.39
CA ILE A 24 7.00 -0.38 -0.62
C ILE A 24 6.14 -0.99 0.48
N GLN A 25 5.25 -0.19 1.04
CA GLN A 25 4.28 -0.57 2.06
C GLN A 25 2.91 -0.86 1.44
N GLN A 26 2.11 -1.64 2.16
CA GLN A 26 0.70 -1.81 1.82
C GLN A 26 -0.20 -1.75 3.04
N VAL A 27 -1.44 -1.34 2.81
CA VAL A 27 -2.49 -1.39 3.83
C VAL A 27 -3.85 -1.67 3.23
N SER A 28 -4.65 -2.46 3.94
CA SER A 28 -6.04 -2.75 3.62
C SER A 28 -6.92 -1.52 3.88
N TYR A 29 -7.76 -1.18 2.91
CA TYR A 29 -8.72 -0.09 2.96
C TYR A 29 -10.09 -0.56 2.46
N GLY A 30 -11.17 -0.02 3.02
CA GLY A 30 -12.52 -0.37 2.60
C GLY A 30 -13.61 0.30 3.41
N LEU A 31 -14.86 0.04 3.00
CA LEU A 31 -16.04 0.58 3.66
C LEU A 31 -16.32 -0.19 4.96
N GLY A 32 -16.35 0.51 6.09
CA GLY A 32 -16.64 -0.08 7.40
C GLY A 32 -15.59 -1.09 7.83
N ARG A 33 -16.02 -2.32 8.14
CA ARG A 33 -15.13 -3.41 8.60
C ARG A 33 -14.60 -4.31 7.48
N ARG A 34 -15.09 -4.14 6.24
CA ARG A 34 -14.74 -5.03 5.13
C ARG A 34 -13.67 -4.37 4.26
N PRO A 35 -12.42 -4.85 4.28
CA PRO A 35 -11.41 -4.38 3.36
C PRO A 35 -11.79 -4.78 1.92
N THR A 36 -11.83 -3.80 1.01
CA THR A 36 -12.18 -4.01 -0.41
C THR A 36 -11.00 -3.70 -1.33
N HIS A 37 -10.07 -2.86 -0.86
CA HIS A 37 -8.91 -2.39 -1.61
C HIS A 37 -7.63 -2.48 -0.77
N ARG A 38 -6.50 -2.53 -1.44
CA ARG A 38 -5.18 -2.30 -0.84
C ARG A 38 -4.58 -1.03 -1.42
N ILE A 39 -4.00 -0.21 -0.55
CA ILE A 39 -3.24 0.97 -0.93
C ILE A 39 -1.77 0.56 -0.95
N ILE A 40 -1.08 0.87 -2.03
CA ILE A 40 0.34 0.58 -2.25
C ILE A 40 1.08 1.90 -2.31
N TYR A 41 2.03 2.10 -1.40
CA TYR A 41 2.64 3.41 -1.17
C TYR A 41 4.05 3.29 -0.59
N ALA A 42 4.79 4.39 -0.59
CA ALA A 42 6.04 4.55 0.17
C ALA A 42 5.98 5.80 1.05
N VAL A 43 6.86 5.86 2.04
CA VAL A 43 7.15 7.07 2.80
C VAL A 43 8.47 7.65 2.30
N ASP A 44 8.43 8.83 1.70
CA ASP A 44 9.61 9.55 1.22
C ASP A 44 9.67 10.95 1.85
N ARG A 45 10.76 11.22 2.59
CA ARG A 45 10.98 12.49 3.31
C ARG A 45 9.78 12.92 4.17
N GLY A 46 9.13 11.95 4.83
CA GLY A 46 7.94 12.18 5.66
C GLY A 46 6.63 12.32 4.88
N ASN A 47 6.65 12.19 3.54
CA ASN A 47 5.46 12.23 2.71
C ASN A 47 5.01 10.83 2.35
N VAL A 48 3.69 10.60 2.38
CA VAL A 48 3.10 9.35 1.89
C VAL A 48 2.86 9.48 0.39
N VAL A 49 3.64 8.75 -0.40
CA VAL A 49 3.50 8.69 -1.87
C VAL A 49 2.69 7.46 -2.23
N ILE A 50 1.44 7.67 -2.65
CA ILE A 50 0.56 6.59 -3.09
C ILE A 50 0.85 6.30 -4.56
N TYR A 51 1.35 5.10 -4.85
CA TYR A 51 1.57 4.64 -6.22
C TYR A 51 0.27 4.16 -6.85
N ARG A 52 -0.48 3.31 -6.13
CA ARG A 52 -1.69 2.64 -6.63
C ARG A 52 -2.68 2.33 -5.51
N ILE A 53 -3.96 2.30 -5.89
CA ILE A 53 -5.04 1.71 -5.09
C ILE A 53 -5.63 0.58 -5.93
N ARG A 54 -5.64 -0.64 -5.40
CA ARG A 54 -6.11 -1.84 -6.12
C ARG A 54 -7.19 -2.57 -5.36
N ALA A 55 -8.13 -3.19 -6.04
CA ALA A 55 -9.07 -4.09 -5.38
C ALA A 55 -8.33 -5.34 -4.87
N PHE A 56 -8.75 -5.90 -3.73
CA PHE A 56 -8.11 -7.09 -3.15
C PHE A 56 -8.13 -8.32 -4.06
N LYS A 57 -9.11 -8.41 -4.95
CA LYS A 57 -9.27 -9.51 -5.89
C LYS A 57 -8.36 -9.41 -7.12
N GLN A 58 -7.72 -8.26 -7.33
CA GLN A 58 -6.78 -8.13 -8.45
C GLN A 58 -5.51 -8.92 -8.16
N ASP A 59 -4.90 -9.44 -9.22
CA ASP A 59 -3.68 -10.23 -9.17
C ASP A 59 -2.49 -9.45 -8.56
N LYS A 60 -1.35 -10.16 -8.45
CA LYS A 60 -0.10 -9.58 -7.97
C LYS A 60 0.28 -8.33 -8.78
N ILE A 61 1.09 -7.48 -8.15
CA ILE A 61 1.66 -6.29 -8.78
C ILE A 61 3.19 -6.38 -8.73
N ASP A 62 3.82 -6.01 -9.83
CA ASP A 62 5.28 -5.90 -9.91
C ASP A 62 5.72 -4.44 -9.93
N LEU A 63 7.04 -4.21 -9.79
CA LEU A 63 7.60 -2.85 -9.74
C LEU A 63 7.29 -2.04 -11.00
N GLY A 64 7.25 -2.69 -12.17
CA GLY A 64 6.97 -2.01 -13.45
C GLY A 64 5.52 -1.52 -13.59
N ASP A 65 4.62 -1.92 -12.70
CA ASP A 65 3.22 -1.48 -12.73
C ASP A 65 2.99 -0.20 -11.89
N LEU A 66 4.01 0.27 -11.16
CA LEU A 66 3.91 1.41 -10.23
C LEU A 66 4.03 2.80 -10.88
N ASP A 67 4.35 2.86 -12.18
CA ASP A 67 4.58 4.10 -12.93
C ASP A 67 3.33 4.99 -13.11
#